data_AF-A0A9E4KQ81-F1
#
_entry.id   AF-A0A9E4KQ81-F1
#
_cell.length_a   1.000
_cell.length_b   1.000
_cell.length_c   1.000
_cell.angle_alpha   90.00
_cell.angle_beta   90.00
_cell.angle_gamma   90.00
#
_symmetry.space_group_name_H-M   'P 1'
#
loop_
_entity.id
_entity.type
_entity.pdbx_description
1 polymer ?
#
loop_
_entity_poly.entity_id
_entity_poly.type
_entity_poly.pdbx_seq_one_letter_code
_entity_poly.pdbx_strand_id
1 'polypeptide(L)' 'MATMNATNARKNLYRLIDEVSETHTPITITGKDRSAVLVSEEDWNAIQETLYLSSIPGMADSIRQGIETPVEECGTEPGW' A
#
# COMPACT_ATOMS: atom_id res chain seq x y z
N MET A 1 -6.67 -1.12 12.11
CA MET A 1 -7.32 -0.04 11.35
C MET A 1 -8.04 0.89 12.33
N ALA A 2 -7.49 2.08 12.56
CA ALA A 2 -8.13 3.07 13.42
C ALA A 2 -9.32 3.70 12.69
N THR A 3 -10.39 4.03 13.43
CA THR A 3 -11.57 4.71 12.88
C THR A 3 -11.83 5.99 13.65
N MET A 4 -12.09 7.10 12.96
CA MET A 4 -12.43 8.38 13.58
C MET A 4 -13.39 9.21 12.74
N ASN A 5 -14.13 10.12 13.38
CA ASN A 5 -15.02 11.01 12.66
C ASN A 5 -14.27 12.13 11.92
N ALA A 6 -14.89 12.69 10.88
CA ALA A 6 -14.33 13.75 10.05
C ALA A 6 -13.93 15.01 10.83
N THR A 7 -14.62 15.33 11.95
CA THR A 7 -14.29 16.50 12.77
C THR A 7 -12.96 16.32 13.50
N ASN A 8 -12.72 15.14 14.05
CA ASN A 8 -11.46 14.78 14.70
C ASN A 8 -10.33 14.62 13.68
N ALA A 9 -10.62 14.05 12.51
CA ALA A 9 -9.65 13.95 11.42
C ALA A 9 -9.18 15.33 10.97
N ARG A 10 -10.11 16.27 10.73
CA ARG A 10 -9.79 17.65 10.35
C ARG A 10 -8.88 18.36 11.37
N LYS A 11 -9.16 18.18 12.67
CA LYS A 11 -8.37 18.81 13.74
C LYS A 11 -6.93 18.29 13.80
N ASN A 12 -6.68 17.07 13.33
CA ASN A 12 -5.41 16.38 13.48
C ASN A 12 -4.76 16.03 12.14
N LEU A 13 -5.21 16.62 11.03
CA LEU A 13 -4.89 16.12 9.68
C LEU A 13 -3.39 15.99 9.42
N TYR A 14 -2.58 16.99 9.79
CA TYR A 14 -1.12 16.92 9.62
C TYR A 14 -0.51 15.73 10.36
N ARG A 15 -0.83 15.58 11.65
CA ARG A 15 -0.37 14.46 12.47
C ARG A 15 -0.81 13.11 11.89
N LEU A 16 -2.03 13.04 11.33
CA LEU A 16 -2.54 11.81 10.73
C LEU A 16 -1.84 11.46 9.42
N ILE A 17 -1.41 12.45 8.62
CA ILE A 17 -0.60 12.24 7.42
C ILE A 17 0.75 11.63 7.80
N ASP A 18 1.41 12.18 8.82
CA ASP A 18 2.68 11.64 9.33
C ASP A 18 2.47 10.23 9.89
N GLU A 19 1.43 10.02 10.69
CA GLU A 19 1.11 8.72 11.29
C GLU A 19 0.89 7.62 10.24
N VAL A 20 0.09 7.86 9.19
CA VAL A 20 -0.13 6.84 8.15
C VAL A 20 1.12 6.57 7.33
N SER A 21 2.00 7.56 7.17
CA SER A 21 3.26 7.41 6.44
C SER A 21 4.30 6.63 7.26
N GLU A 22 4.38 6.85 8.57
CA GLU A 22 5.31 6.14 9.45
C GLU A 22 4.86 4.71 9.78
N THR A 23 3.56 4.50 9.93
CA THR A 23 3.01 3.23 10.42
C THR A 23 2.52 2.31 9.31
N HIS A 24 2.43 2.81 8.06
CA HIS A 24 1.82 2.12 6.92
C HIS A 24 0.44 1.52 7.25
N THR A 25 -0.29 2.15 8.17
CA THR A 25 -1.57 1.65 8.67
C THR A 25 -2.70 2.59 8.25
N PRO A 26 -3.68 2.11 7.46
CA PRO A 26 -4.80 2.94 7.01
C PRO A 26 -5.71 3.36 8.16
N ILE A 27 -6.24 4.59 8.04
CA ILE A 27 -7.22 5.15 8.98
C ILE A 27 -8.54 5.38 8.25
N THR A 28 -9.64 4.87 8.80
CA THR A 28 -10.99 5.13 8.29
C THR A 28 -11.54 6.42 8.90
N ILE A 29 -11.93 7.37 8.04
CA ILE A 29 -12.58 8.62 8.42
C ILE A 29 -14.07 8.51 8.15
N THR A 30 -14.90 8.59 9.19
CA THR A 30 -16.36 8.52 9.09
C THR A 30 -16.97 9.92 9.02
N GLY A 31 -17.73 10.18 7.97
CA GLY A 31 -18.61 11.34 7.84
C GLY A 31 -20.03 11.03 8.31
N LYS A 32 -20.96 11.96 8.04
CA LYS A 32 -22.38 11.78 8.38
C LYS A 32 -23.03 10.65 7.57
N ASP A 33 -22.76 10.62 6.27
CA ASP A 33 -23.41 9.69 5.32
C ASP A 33 -22.42 8.76 4.60
N ARG A 34 -21.12 9.07 4.64
CA ARG A 34 -20.07 8.37 3.88
C ARG A 34 -18.77 8.30 4.67
N SER A 35 -17.94 7.33 4.33
CA SER A 35 -16.59 7.16 4.89
C SER A 35 -15.53 7.28 3.82
N ALA A 36 -14.32 7.63 4.23
CA ALA A 36 -13.12 7.64 3.41
C ALA A 36 -11.99 6.91 4.16
N VAL A 37 -10.94 6.50 3.44
CA VAL A 37 -9.73 5.93 4.04
C VAL A 37 -8.58 6.87 3.74
N LEU A 38 -7.83 7.23 4.78
CA LEU A 38 -6.55 7.91 4.66
C LEU A 38 -5.45 6.84 4.63
N VAL A 39 -4.64 6.90 3.58
CA VAL A 39 -3.45 6.06 3.35
C VAL A 39 -2.27 6.98 3.04
N SER A 40 -1.05 6.52 3.28
CA SER A 40 0.14 7.23 2.81
C SER A 40 0.16 7.27 1.28
N GLU A 41 0.85 8.25 0.70
CA GLU A 41 1.03 8.31 -0.76
C GLU A 41 1.82 7.10 -1.27
N GLU A 42 2.85 6.69 -0.53
CA GLU A 42 3.67 5.52 -0.84
C GLU A 42 2.84 4.24 -0.91
N ASP A 43 2.02 3.98 0.12
CA ASP A 43 1.15 2.80 0.13
C ASP A 43 0.12 2.85 -0.98
N TRP A 44 -0.43 4.04 -1.29
CA TRP A 44 -1.36 4.20 -2.40
C TRP A 44 -0.70 3.82 -3.74
N ASN A 45 0.51 4.31 -3.99
CA ASN A 45 1.28 3.98 -5.19
C ASN A 45 1.61 2.48 -5.25
N ALA A 46 2.03 1.88 -4.13
CA ALA A 46 2.31 0.45 -4.04
C ALA A 46 1.06 -0.41 -4.32
N ILE A 47 -0.12 0.00 -3.84
CA ILE A 47 -1.40 -0.64 -4.16
C ILE A 47 -1.69 -0.55 -5.65
N GLN A 48 -1.54 0.63 -6.27
CA GLN A 48 -1.77 0.80 -7.70
C GLN A 48 -0.84 -0.08 -8.54
N GLU A 49 0.45 -0.13 -8.20
CA GLU A 49 1.43 -0.98 -8.89
C GLU A 49 1.11 -2.47 -8.71
N THR A 50 0.76 -2.89 -7.49
CA THR A 50 0.36 -4.27 -7.23
C THR A 50 -0.87 -4.67 -8.04
N LEU A 51 -1.87 -3.79 -8.14
CA LEU A 51 -3.05 -4.02 -8.96
C LEU A 51 -2.70 -4.08 -10.45
N TYR A 52 -1.80 -3.21 -10.92
CA TYR A 52 -1.32 -3.23 -12.30
C TYR A 52 -0.61 -4.55 -12.64
N LEU A 53 0.39 -4.95 -11.85
CA LEU A 53 1.12 -6.20 -12.04
C LEU A 53 0.19 -7.42 -11.95
N SER A 54 -0.76 -7.41 -11.01
CA SER A 54 -1.73 -8.49 -10.85
C SER A 54 -2.70 -8.60 -12.03
N SER A 55 -2.90 -7.53 -12.80
CA SER A 55 -3.75 -7.55 -14.00
C SER A 55 -3.10 -8.22 -15.20
N ILE A 56 -1.77 -8.38 -15.19
CA ILE A 56 -1.01 -9.04 -16.26
C ILE A 56 -1.06 -10.56 -16.02
N PRO A 57 -1.63 -11.36 -16.96
CA PRO A 57 -1.73 -12.80 -16.79
C PRO A 57 -0.37 -13.45 -16.51
N GLY A 58 -0.29 -14.26 -15.44
CA GLY A 58 0.92 -14.98 -15.04
C GLY A 58 2.00 -14.12 -14.34
N MET A 59 1.86 -12.80 -14.31
CA MET A 59 2.87 -11.91 -13.70
C MET A 59 2.98 -12.10 -12.19
N ALA A 60 1.84 -12.14 -11.47
CA ALA A 60 1.85 -12.33 -10.03
C ALA A 60 2.48 -13.67 -9.62
N ASP A 61 2.26 -14.73 -10.41
CA ASP A 61 2.86 -16.05 -10.15
C ASP A 61 4.36 -16.06 -10.47
N SER A 62 4.77 -15.39 -11.56
CA SER A 62 6.18 -15.20 -11.90
C SER A 62 6.94 -14.45 -10.79
N ILE A 63 6.33 -13.42 -10.20
CA ILE A 63 6.93 -12.66 -9.09
C ILE A 63 7.05 -13.55 -7.85
N ARG A 64 6.02 -14.32 -7.49
CA ARG A 64 6.07 -15.24 -6.35
C ARG A 64 7.14 -16.30 -6.52
N GLN A 65 7.23 -16.90 -7.70
CA GLN A 65 8.29 -17.86 -8.02
C GLN A 65 9.66 -17.21 -7.83
N GLY A 66 9.88 -15.99 -8.32
CA GLY A 66 11.14 -15.26 -8.14
C GLY A 66 11.49 -14.98 -6.68
N ILE A 67 10.50 -14.74 -5.80
CA ILE A 67 10.72 -14.56 -4.36
C ILE A 67 11.10 -15.88 -3.67
N GLU A 68 10.57 -17.00 -4.14
CA GLU A 68 10.86 -18.34 -3.60
C GLU A 68 12.20 -18.92 -4.11
N THR A 69 12.73 -18.40 -5.21
CA THR A 69 14.03 -18.81 -5.76
C THR A 69 15.17 -18.53 -4.77
N PRO A 70 15.99 -19.53 -4.41
CA PRO A 70 17.17 -19.35 -3.58
C PRO A 70 18.16 -18.35 -4.20
N VAL A 71 18.87 -17.60 -3.35
CA VAL A 71 19.84 -16.58 -3.82
C VAL A 71 20.95 -17.20 -4.67
N GLU A 72 21.31 -18.46 -4.40
CA GLU A 72 22.32 -19.21 -5.15
C GLU A 72 21.88 -19.54 -6.59
N GLU A 73 20.57 -19.53 -6.87
CA GLU A 73 19.98 -19.77 -8.18
C GLU A 73 19.66 -18.46 -8.93
N CYS A 74 19.81 -17.30 -8.28
CA CYS A 74 19.62 -16.00 -8.91
C CYS A 74 20.75 -15.69 -9.89
N GLY A 75 20.40 -15.10 -11.04
CA GLY A 75 21.39 -14.61 -11.99
C GLY A 75 22.24 -13.49 -11.38
N THR A 76 23.56 -13.56 -11.56
CA THR A 76 24.49 -12.50 -11.11
C THR A 76 24.56 -11.32 -12.09
N GLU A 77 23.98 -11.49 -13.28
CA GLU A 77 23.90 -10.47 -14.33
C GLU A 77 22.46 -10.40 -14.87
N PRO A 78 21.99 -9.22 -15.34
CA PRO A 78 20.60 -9.02 -15.74
C PRO A 78 20.14 -9.86 -16.95
N GLY A 79 21.08 -10.39 -17.75
CA GLY A 79 20.78 -11.31 -18.85
C GLY A 79 20.07 -10.68 -20.05
N TRP A 80 20.00 -9.35 -20.13
CA TRP A 80 19.49 -8.56 -21.27
C TRP A 80 20.55 -7.59 -21.80
#